data_AF-A0A661JIL1-F1
#
_entry.id   AF-A0A661JIL1-F1
#
_cell.length_a   1.000
_cell.length_b   1.000
_cell.length_c   1.000
_cell.angle_alpha   90.00
_cell.angle_beta   90.00
_cell.angle_gamma   90.00
#
_symmetry.space_group_name_H-M   'P 1'
#
loop_
_entity.id
_entity.type
_entity.pdbx_description
1 polymer ?
#
loop_
_entity_poly.entity_id
_entity_poly.type
_entity_poly.pdbx_seq_one_letter_code
_entity_poly.pdbx_strand_id
1 'polypeptide(L)'
;MKGKRLRSPEELERLREGILSERRAHEGRKRIVLCTGTGCRGAGALEVLEALREELKGRADIETKATCCHGFCERGPLMVVEPEGIFYQRVKPEDIPEIVSETVEGGRIIERLLYKDPQTGEPIPYEKDIPFYKRQMRLVFGPNRLIDPESIEDYIAIGGYRALAKALFQMSPEEIIEEVKRSGLRGRGGGGFPTGRKWESCRHAHGEPKYVICNADEGDPGAYMDRSLLEGNPHSVLEGMIIGAYAIGAHEGYVYVRKEYPLAVQNITTAIEQAEAYGLLGDDILGSGFSFRVKVARGGGAFVCGESTALMASIEGKPGEPRAKYIHT
;
A
#
# COMPACT_ATOMS: atom_id res chain seq x y z
N MET A 1 -12.79 -15.03 14.75
CA MET A 1 -12.05 -15.61 13.60
C MET A 1 -10.71 -14.92 13.34
N LYS A 2 -10.30 -13.89 14.09
CA LYS A 2 -8.98 -13.25 13.95
C LYS A 2 -7.85 -14.26 14.21
N GLY A 3 -6.87 -14.32 13.31
CA GLY A 3 -5.66 -15.13 13.46
C GLY A 3 -5.78 -16.62 13.09
N LYS A 4 -6.85 -17.05 12.41
CA LYS A 4 -6.91 -18.41 11.84
C LYS A 4 -6.28 -18.41 10.45
N ARG A 5 -5.27 -19.26 10.25
CA ARG A 5 -4.67 -19.52 8.94
C ARG A 5 -5.74 -19.96 7.94
N LEU A 6 -5.92 -19.19 6.88
CA LEU A 6 -6.85 -19.48 5.78
C LEU A 6 -6.31 -20.63 4.93
N ARG A 7 -7.21 -21.52 4.50
CA ARG A 7 -6.88 -22.74 3.74
C ARG A 7 -7.65 -22.87 2.44
N SER A 8 -8.38 -21.84 2.04
CA SER A 8 -9.13 -21.83 0.77
C SER A 8 -9.59 -20.42 0.39
N PRO A 9 -9.89 -20.17 -0.90
CA PRO A 9 -10.57 -18.95 -1.35
C PRO A 9 -11.91 -18.69 -0.65
N GLU A 10 -12.68 -19.72 -0.32
CA GLU A 10 -13.96 -19.60 0.35
C GLU A 10 -13.80 -19.13 1.81
N GLU A 11 -12.73 -19.54 2.50
CA GLU A 11 -12.40 -18.99 3.81
C GLU A 11 -12.01 -17.51 3.74
N LEU A 12 -11.26 -17.09 2.71
CA LEU A 12 -10.90 -15.69 2.49
C LEU A 12 -12.15 -14.83 2.24
N GLU A 13 -13.07 -15.27 1.39
CA GLU A 13 -14.29 -14.49 1.12
C GLU A 13 -15.21 -14.47 2.35
N ARG A 14 -15.36 -15.58 3.10
CA ARG A 14 -16.11 -15.56 4.37
C ARG A 14 -15.50 -14.61 5.41
N LEU A 15 -14.17 -14.56 5.52
CA LEU A 15 -13.49 -13.60 6.39
C LEU A 15 -13.81 -12.17 5.96
N ARG A 16 -13.70 -11.88 4.66
CA ARG A 16 -14.03 -10.59 4.08
C ARG A 16 -15.48 -10.19 4.33
N GLU A 17 -16.44 -11.08 4.11
CA GLU A 17 -17.86 -10.86 4.40
C GLU A 17 -18.09 -10.59 5.89
N GLY A 18 -17.40 -11.30 6.79
CA GLY A 18 -17.42 -11.05 8.22
C GLY A 18 -16.93 -9.65 8.57
N ILE A 19 -15.76 -9.25 8.05
CA ILE A 19 -15.20 -7.90 8.24
C ILE A 19 -16.16 -6.82 7.73
N LEU A 20 -16.76 -7.04 6.55
CA LEU A 20 -17.73 -6.11 5.98
C LEU A 20 -18.99 -6.04 6.83
N SER A 21 -19.52 -7.17 7.32
CA SER A 21 -20.69 -7.20 8.19
C SER A 21 -20.44 -6.47 9.52
N GLU A 22 -19.27 -6.65 10.12
CA GLU A 22 -18.86 -5.90 11.33
C GLU A 22 -18.80 -4.40 11.05
N ARG A 23 -18.25 -3.99 9.90
CA ARG A 23 -18.22 -2.58 9.49
C ARG A 23 -19.61 -2.01 9.20
N ARG A 24 -20.52 -2.83 8.63
CA ARG A 24 -21.93 -2.44 8.40
C ARG A 24 -22.71 -2.30 9.70
N ALA A 25 -22.38 -3.06 10.74
CA ALA A 25 -22.93 -2.81 12.08
C ALA A 25 -22.51 -1.44 12.66
N HIS A 26 -21.57 -0.76 11.98
CA HIS A 26 -21.13 0.60 12.26
C HIS A 26 -21.47 1.58 11.13
N GLU A 27 -22.26 1.17 10.12
CA GLU A 27 -22.78 2.08 9.09
C GLU A 27 -23.65 3.15 9.76
N GLY A 28 -23.21 4.40 9.63
CA GLY A 28 -23.82 5.55 10.31
C GLY A 28 -22.89 6.21 11.34
N ARG A 29 -21.82 5.52 11.78
CA ARG A 29 -20.75 6.18 12.53
C ARG A 29 -19.97 7.11 11.61
N LYS A 30 -19.73 8.33 12.09
CA LYS A 30 -18.81 9.24 11.43
C LYS A 30 -17.40 8.68 11.55
N ARG A 31 -16.64 8.79 10.46
CA ARG A 31 -15.24 8.36 10.44
C ARG A 31 -14.34 9.53 10.10
N ILE A 32 -13.28 9.69 10.88
CA ILE A 32 -12.25 10.69 10.67
C ILE A 32 -11.01 9.96 10.13
N VAL A 33 -10.67 10.23 8.88
CA VAL A 33 -9.52 9.65 8.19
C VAL A 33 -8.40 10.68 8.17
N LEU A 34 -7.30 10.39 8.86
CA LEU A 34 -6.13 11.27 8.93
C LEU A 34 -4.97 10.67 8.12
N CYS A 35 -4.35 11.48 7.27
CA CYS A 35 -3.13 11.11 6.56
C CYS A 35 -1.92 11.20 7.49
N THR A 36 -1.28 10.06 7.75
CA THR A 36 -0.09 9.90 8.59
C THR A 36 1.10 9.36 7.80
N GLY A 37 1.08 9.50 6.47
CA GLY A 37 2.25 9.18 5.64
C GLY A 37 3.41 10.16 5.89
N THR A 38 4.63 9.80 5.48
CA THR A 38 5.86 10.57 5.80
C THR A 38 5.75 12.08 5.51
N GLY A 39 5.11 12.47 4.41
CA GLY A 39 4.91 13.89 4.08
C GLY A 39 4.02 14.64 5.10
N CYS A 40 2.93 14.04 5.55
CA CYS A 40 2.05 14.64 6.56
C CYS A 40 2.65 14.52 7.97
N ARG A 41 3.40 13.46 8.28
CA ARG A 41 4.19 13.39 9.53
C ARG A 41 5.16 14.56 9.65
N GLY A 42 5.88 14.88 8.56
CA GLY A 42 6.76 16.05 8.51
C GLY A 42 6.03 17.40 8.67
N ALA A 43 4.70 17.42 8.50
CA ALA A 43 3.85 18.60 8.68
C ALA A 43 3.09 18.61 10.03
N GLY A 44 3.39 17.68 10.95
CA GLY A 44 2.77 17.64 12.29
C GLY A 44 1.55 16.72 12.42
N ALA A 45 1.39 15.73 11.54
CA ALA A 45 0.21 14.86 11.58
C ALA A 45 0.14 13.92 12.80
N LEU A 46 1.27 13.63 13.47
CA LEU A 46 1.26 12.75 14.64
C LEU A 46 0.68 13.47 15.86
N GLU A 47 0.99 14.74 16.01
CA GLU A 47 0.45 15.64 17.02
C GLU A 47 -1.06 15.82 16.84
N VAL A 48 -1.52 15.93 15.58
CA VAL A 48 -2.96 15.93 15.24
C VAL A 48 -3.61 14.61 15.60
N LEU A 49 -2.94 13.47 15.33
CA LEU A 49 -3.45 12.14 15.69
C LEU A 49 -3.57 11.96 17.21
N GLU A 50 -2.60 12.44 17.97
CA GLU A 50 -2.60 12.39 19.43
C GLU A 50 -3.74 13.24 20.01
N ALA A 51 -3.89 14.49 19.54
CA ALA A 51 -5.00 15.34 19.93
C ALA A 51 -6.36 14.70 19.61
N LEU A 52 -6.48 14.09 18.42
CA LEU A 52 -7.68 13.39 18.00
C LEU A 52 -8.01 12.18 18.88
N ARG A 53 -7.00 11.38 19.25
CA ARG A 53 -7.18 10.23 20.15
C ARG A 53 -7.64 10.65 21.53
N GLU A 54 -7.12 11.77 22.04
CA GLU A 54 -7.46 12.21 23.39
C GLU A 54 -8.81 12.92 23.46
N GLU A 55 -9.19 13.69 22.43
CA GLU A 55 -10.55 14.25 22.29
C GLU A 55 -11.62 13.16 22.19
N LEU A 56 -11.32 12.06 21.49
CA LEU A 56 -12.26 10.95 21.27
C LEU A 56 -12.12 9.83 22.30
N LYS A 57 -11.41 10.05 23.40
CA LYS A 57 -11.24 9.05 24.45
C LYS A 57 -12.58 8.66 25.06
N GLY A 58 -12.94 7.38 24.92
CA GLY A 58 -14.22 6.84 25.40
C GLY A 58 -15.41 7.04 24.44
N ARG A 59 -15.18 7.63 23.26
CA ARG A 59 -16.19 7.81 22.19
C ARG A 59 -16.14 6.65 21.20
N ALA A 60 -17.02 5.66 21.38
CA ALA A 60 -17.12 4.51 20.47
C ALA A 60 -18.00 4.79 19.24
N ASP A 61 -18.69 5.91 19.21
CA ASP A 61 -19.59 6.36 18.14
C ASP A 61 -18.85 6.99 16.94
N ILE A 62 -17.59 7.40 17.13
CA ILE A 62 -16.74 8.01 16.10
C ILE A 62 -15.55 7.10 15.83
N GLU A 63 -15.36 6.72 14.56
CA GLU A 63 -14.21 5.92 14.14
C GLU A 63 -13.06 6.83 13.74
N THR A 64 -11.84 6.55 14.24
CA THR A 64 -10.62 7.23 13.78
C THR A 64 -9.79 6.28 12.95
N LYS A 65 -9.24 6.79 11.85
CA LYS A 65 -8.40 6.00 10.96
C LYS A 65 -7.13 6.73 10.58
N ALA A 66 -6.01 6.26 11.10
CA ALA A 66 -4.69 6.69 10.65
C ALA A 66 -4.35 5.92 9.38
N THR A 67 -4.33 6.63 8.26
CA THR A 67 -3.99 6.07 6.94
C THR A 67 -2.68 6.67 6.47
N CYS A 68 -2.15 6.24 5.33
CA CYS A 68 -0.92 6.80 4.79
C CYS A 68 -1.19 7.87 3.72
N CYS A 69 -0.23 8.11 2.82
CA CYS A 69 -0.22 9.21 1.87
C CYS A 69 -1.50 9.29 1.03
N HIS A 70 -2.21 10.43 1.14
CA HIS A 70 -3.34 10.76 0.26
C HIS A 70 -2.91 11.49 -1.02
N GLY A 71 -1.65 11.88 -1.15
CA GLY A 71 -1.07 12.46 -2.36
C GLY A 71 -0.90 13.99 -2.35
N PHE A 72 -1.74 14.75 -1.67
CA PHE A 72 -1.67 16.23 -1.69
C PHE A 72 -0.78 16.81 -0.57
N CYS A 73 0.47 16.35 -0.49
CA CYS A 73 1.38 16.61 0.63
C CYS A 73 1.61 18.11 0.92
N GLU A 74 1.57 18.98 -0.09
CA GLU A 74 1.69 20.45 0.08
C GLU A 74 0.63 21.05 1.02
N ARG A 75 -0.50 20.35 1.16
CA ARG A 75 -1.65 20.77 1.96
C ARG A 75 -1.80 19.98 3.25
N GLY A 76 -0.82 19.14 3.60
CA GLY A 76 -0.83 18.35 4.83
C GLY A 76 -0.73 19.18 6.12
N PRO A 77 -1.13 18.64 7.28
CA PRO A 77 -1.84 17.37 7.47
C PRO A 77 -3.22 17.35 6.82
N LEU A 78 -3.57 16.22 6.20
CA LEU A 78 -4.82 16.04 5.47
C LEU A 78 -5.79 15.21 6.30
N MET A 79 -7.03 15.68 6.42
CA MET A 79 -8.10 14.98 7.11
C MET A 79 -9.34 14.90 6.22
N VAL A 80 -9.98 13.73 6.21
CA VAL A 80 -11.26 13.52 5.52
C VAL A 80 -12.29 13.01 6.52
N VAL A 81 -13.44 13.68 6.59
CA VAL A 81 -14.59 13.25 7.40
C VAL A 81 -15.60 12.54 6.50
N GLU A 82 -15.83 11.27 6.81
CA GLU A 82 -16.75 10.36 6.11
C GLU A 82 -18.08 10.24 6.88
N PRO A 83 -19.22 10.00 6.19
CA PRO A 83 -19.34 9.60 4.78
C PRO A 83 -19.42 10.75 3.77
N GLU A 84 -19.49 12.00 4.21
CA GLU A 84 -19.66 13.14 3.30
C GLU A 84 -18.43 13.40 2.42
N GLY A 85 -17.24 12.94 2.86
CA GLY A 85 -15.98 13.18 2.17
C GLY A 85 -15.49 14.63 2.33
N ILE A 86 -15.80 15.26 3.48
CA ILE A 86 -15.37 16.63 3.78
C ILE A 86 -13.86 16.64 3.96
N PHE A 87 -13.17 17.49 3.20
CA PHE A 87 -11.72 17.58 3.16
C PHE A 87 -11.22 18.80 3.92
N TYR A 88 -10.39 18.56 4.93
CA TYR A 88 -9.66 19.58 5.67
C TYR A 88 -8.16 19.48 5.39
N GLN A 89 -7.56 20.63 5.12
CA GLN A 89 -6.13 20.79 4.87
C GLN A 89 -5.44 21.55 6.00
N ARG A 90 -4.13 21.31 6.17
CA ARG A 90 -3.27 21.99 7.15
C ARG A 90 -3.85 21.95 8.56
N VAL A 91 -4.50 20.84 8.90
CA VAL A 91 -5.12 20.64 10.20
C VAL A 91 -4.05 20.67 11.28
N LYS A 92 -4.33 21.36 12.37
CA LYS A 92 -3.49 21.46 13.56
C LYS A 92 -4.14 20.79 14.77
N PRO A 93 -3.36 20.46 15.81
CA PRO A 93 -3.92 19.90 17.05
C PRO A 93 -5.03 20.76 17.66
N GLU A 94 -4.91 22.09 17.57
CA GLU A 94 -5.88 23.04 18.12
C GLU A 94 -7.23 23.04 17.36
N ASP A 95 -7.25 22.53 16.12
CA ASP A 95 -8.46 22.46 15.31
C ASP A 95 -9.34 21.27 15.69
N ILE A 96 -8.80 20.27 16.41
CA ILE A 96 -9.49 19.00 16.70
C ILE A 96 -10.80 19.19 17.47
N PRO A 97 -10.86 19.95 18.59
CA PRO A 97 -12.11 20.13 19.33
C PRO A 97 -13.21 20.79 18.48
N GLU A 98 -12.84 21.75 17.62
CA GLU A 98 -13.77 22.39 16.68
C GLU A 98 -14.25 21.40 15.61
N ILE A 99 -13.36 20.61 15.01
CA ILE A 99 -13.72 19.61 14.01
C ILE A 99 -14.70 18.58 14.57
N VAL A 100 -14.44 18.07 15.79
CA VAL A 100 -15.31 17.07 16.43
C VAL A 100 -16.69 17.66 16.73
N SER A 101 -16.75 18.80 17.42
CA SER A 101 -18.03 19.42 17.80
C SER A 101 -18.83 19.97 16.61
N GLU A 102 -18.19 20.71 15.71
CA GLU A 102 -18.88 21.41 14.63
C GLU A 102 -19.16 20.50 13.44
N THR A 103 -18.18 19.72 12.99
CA THR A 103 -18.31 18.92 11.76
C THR A 103 -18.83 17.53 12.03
N VAL A 104 -18.21 16.81 12.97
CA VAL A 104 -18.52 15.39 13.20
C VAL A 104 -19.88 15.25 13.88
N GLU A 105 -20.13 16.04 14.93
CA GLU A 105 -21.40 16.03 15.67
C GLU A 105 -22.43 16.99 15.06
N GLY A 106 -22.02 18.24 14.78
CA GLY A 106 -22.92 19.30 14.30
C GLY A 106 -23.22 19.29 12.81
N GLY A 107 -22.49 18.53 12.00
CA GLY A 107 -22.65 18.49 10.53
C GLY A 107 -22.30 19.80 9.81
N ARG A 108 -21.65 20.76 10.50
CA ARG A 108 -21.26 22.07 9.97
C ARG A 108 -19.84 22.03 9.41
N ILE A 109 -19.66 22.67 8.25
CA ILE A 109 -18.37 22.72 7.57
C ILE A 109 -17.56 23.93 8.07
N ILE A 110 -16.30 23.70 8.40
CA ILE A 110 -15.38 24.74 8.89
C ILE A 110 -14.65 25.36 7.68
N GLU A 111 -15.17 26.48 7.16
CA GLU A 111 -14.66 27.10 5.93
C GLU A 111 -13.17 27.46 5.96
N ARG A 112 -12.63 27.83 7.13
CA ARG A 112 -11.21 28.20 7.28
C ARG A 112 -10.25 27.02 7.03
N LEU A 113 -10.72 25.78 7.17
CA LEU A 113 -9.95 24.56 6.96
C LEU A 113 -10.10 23.99 5.54
N LEU A 114 -11.00 24.54 4.73
CA LEU A 114 -11.25 24.06 3.38
C LEU A 114 -10.12 24.40 2.42
N TYR A 115 -9.98 23.57 1.39
CA TYR A 115 -9.20 23.93 0.21
C TYR A 115 -9.86 25.10 -0.51
N LYS A 116 -9.10 26.16 -0.79
CA LYS A 116 -9.53 27.26 -1.65
C LYS A 116 -8.85 27.13 -2.99
N ASP A 117 -9.64 27.12 -4.07
CA ASP A 117 -9.10 27.07 -5.43
C ASP A 117 -8.27 28.36 -5.68
N PRO A 118 -6.98 28.24 -6.02
CA PRO A 118 -6.13 29.41 -6.27
C PRO A 118 -6.60 30.29 -7.44
N GLN A 119 -7.41 29.75 -8.36
CA GLN A 119 -7.91 30.47 -9.54
C GLN A 119 -9.20 31.22 -9.25
N THR A 120 -10.13 30.63 -8.49
CA THR A 120 -11.45 31.23 -8.24
C THR A 120 -11.57 31.85 -6.85
N GLY A 121 -10.73 31.45 -5.89
CA GLY A 121 -10.83 31.83 -4.48
C GLY A 121 -11.92 31.07 -3.70
N GLU A 122 -12.71 30.24 -4.38
CA GLU A 122 -13.85 29.55 -3.80
C GLU A 122 -13.42 28.37 -2.92
N PRO A 123 -14.06 28.16 -1.76
CA PRO A 123 -13.83 26.99 -0.93
C PRO A 123 -14.44 25.73 -1.56
N ILE A 124 -13.69 24.64 -1.55
CA ILE A 124 -14.13 23.33 -2.06
C ILE A 124 -14.21 22.36 -0.88
N PRO A 125 -15.42 21.97 -0.44
CA PRO A 125 -15.60 21.18 0.78
C PRO A 125 -15.26 19.70 0.60
N TYR A 126 -15.47 19.12 -0.58
CA TYR A 126 -15.41 17.67 -0.78
C TYR A 126 -14.13 17.23 -1.50
N GLU A 127 -13.47 16.18 -1.00
CA GLU A 127 -12.20 15.65 -1.56
C GLU A 127 -12.31 15.39 -3.07
N LYS A 128 -13.41 14.75 -3.49
CA LYS A 128 -13.67 14.36 -4.90
C LYS A 128 -13.73 15.55 -5.87
N ASP A 129 -14.07 16.74 -5.37
CA ASP A 129 -14.29 17.94 -6.17
C ASP A 129 -13.04 18.81 -6.28
N ILE A 130 -12.04 18.60 -5.43
CA ILE A 130 -10.77 19.32 -5.45
C ILE A 130 -10.05 19.02 -6.78
N PRO A 131 -9.65 20.04 -7.56
CA PRO A 131 -9.02 19.86 -8.87
C PRO A 131 -7.81 18.91 -8.87
N PHE A 132 -7.04 18.90 -7.78
CA PHE A 132 -5.93 17.96 -7.57
C PHE A 132 -6.40 16.51 -7.70
N TYR A 133 -7.48 16.11 -7.03
CA TYR A 133 -7.99 14.73 -7.04
C TYR A 133 -8.90 14.44 -8.23
N LYS A 134 -9.80 15.36 -8.56
CA LYS A 134 -10.83 15.21 -9.60
C LYS A 134 -10.26 14.83 -10.97
N ARG A 135 -9.03 15.25 -11.27
CA ARG A 135 -8.37 15.03 -12.55
C ARG A 135 -7.44 13.80 -12.58
N GLN A 136 -7.41 13.00 -11.53
CA GLN A 136 -6.54 11.83 -11.42
C GLN A 136 -7.29 10.52 -11.59
N MET A 137 -6.66 9.56 -12.27
CA MET A 137 -7.06 8.16 -12.23
C MET A 137 -6.18 7.40 -11.23
N ARG A 138 -6.66 7.25 -10.00
CA ARG A 138 -5.88 6.71 -8.87
C ARG A 138 -5.97 5.18 -8.76
N LEU A 139 -5.52 4.45 -9.79
CA LEU A 139 -5.61 2.98 -9.82
C LEU A 139 -4.83 2.29 -8.69
N VAL A 140 -3.60 2.74 -8.42
CA VAL A 140 -2.70 2.12 -7.43
C VAL A 140 -2.83 2.81 -6.06
N PHE A 141 -2.82 4.15 -6.04
CA PHE A 141 -2.80 4.96 -4.82
C PHE A 141 -4.17 5.31 -4.25
N GLY A 142 -5.26 5.10 -5.00
CA GLY A 142 -6.61 5.47 -4.57
C GLY A 142 -7.00 4.81 -3.24
N PRO A 143 -6.77 3.50 -3.08
CA PRO A 143 -7.14 2.79 -1.86
C PRO A 143 -6.36 3.16 -0.59
N ASN A 144 -5.21 3.85 -0.68
CA ASN A 144 -4.42 4.21 0.51
C ASN A 144 -5.23 4.99 1.56
N ARG A 145 -6.21 5.79 1.13
CA ARG A 145 -7.10 6.55 2.04
C ARG A 145 -8.07 5.66 2.82
N LEU A 146 -8.22 4.40 2.44
CA LEU A 146 -9.17 3.45 3.02
C LEU A 146 -8.49 2.43 3.95
N ILE A 147 -7.15 2.42 4.00
CA ILE A 147 -6.35 1.37 4.61
C ILE A 147 -5.50 1.96 5.72
N ASP A 148 -5.64 1.42 6.93
CA ASP A 148 -4.57 1.49 7.91
C ASP A 148 -3.45 0.53 7.45
N PRO A 149 -2.22 1.02 7.20
CA PRO A 149 -1.15 0.19 6.67
C PRO A 149 -0.73 -0.96 7.59
N GLU A 150 -1.10 -0.93 8.87
CA GLU A 150 -0.87 -2.00 9.83
C GLU A 150 -2.07 -2.95 9.99
N SER A 151 -3.09 -2.85 9.11
CA SER A 151 -4.30 -3.67 9.15
C SER A 151 -4.52 -4.45 7.85
N ILE A 152 -4.16 -5.73 7.84
CA ILE A 152 -4.52 -6.65 6.75
C ILE A 152 -6.04 -6.74 6.50
N GLU A 153 -6.85 -6.60 7.55
CA GLU A 153 -8.32 -6.66 7.45
C GLU A 153 -8.87 -5.51 6.59
N ASP A 154 -8.23 -4.33 6.62
CA ASP A 154 -8.59 -3.23 5.72
C ASP A 154 -8.33 -3.55 4.27
N TYR A 155 -7.18 -4.15 3.98
CA TYR A 155 -6.84 -4.56 2.63
C TYR A 155 -7.80 -5.65 2.12
N ILE A 156 -8.13 -6.65 2.95
CA ILE A 156 -9.11 -7.69 2.63
C ILE A 156 -10.50 -7.08 2.39
N ALA A 157 -10.94 -6.13 3.23
CA ALA A 157 -12.25 -5.50 3.12
C ALA A 157 -12.47 -4.82 1.75
N ILE A 158 -11.45 -4.15 1.22
CA ILE A 158 -11.53 -3.51 -0.11
C ILE A 158 -11.33 -4.51 -1.27
N GLY A 159 -11.06 -5.78 -0.98
CA GLY A 159 -10.91 -6.84 -1.98
C GLY A 159 -9.48 -7.27 -2.26
N GLY A 160 -8.53 -6.87 -1.43
CA GLY A 160 -7.18 -7.41 -1.42
C GLY A 160 -7.17 -8.93 -1.29
N TYR A 161 -6.18 -9.55 -1.91
CA TYR A 161 -5.98 -11.01 -2.03
C TYR A 161 -7.03 -11.77 -2.85
N ARG A 162 -8.08 -11.12 -3.37
CA ARG A 162 -9.01 -11.77 -4.30
C ARG A 162 -8.36 -12.05 -5.66
N ALA A 163 -7.43 -11.19 -6.10
CA ALA A 163 -6.67 -11.44 -7.33
C ALA A 163 -5.68 -12.59 -7.12
N LEU A 164 -5.07 -12.69 -5.94
CA LEU A 164 -4.26 -13.86 -5.57
C LEU A 164 -5.08 -15.15 -5.60
N ALA A 165 -6.26 -15.19 -4.98
CA ALA A 165 -7.12 -16.36 -4.99
C ALA A 165 -7.51 -16.77 -6.43
N LYS A 166 -7.86 -15.79 -7.28
CA LYS A 166 -8.10 -16.06 -8.70
C LYS A 166 -6.85 -16.65 -9.39
N ALA A 167 -5.69 -16.05 -9.17
CA ALA A 167 -4.44 -16.49 -9.80
C ALA A 167 -4.08 -17.94 -9.44
N LEU A 168 -4.22 -18.33 -8.17
CA LEU A 168 -3.84 -19.66 -7.70
C LEU A 168 -4.83 -20.77 -8.09
N PHE A 169 -6.13 -20.47 -8.19
CA PHE A 169 -7.18 -21.49 -8.33
C PHE A 169 -7.90 -21.48 -9.66
N GLN A 170 -7.77 -20.41 -10.47
CA GLN A 170 -8.53 -20.24 -11.71
C GLN A 170 -7.65 -19.93 -12.93
N MET A 171 -6.33 -19.82 -12.74
CA MET A 171 -5.41 -19.48 -13.82
C MET A 171 -4.16 -20.34 -13.76
N SER A 172 -3.64 -20.74 -14.92
CA SER A 172 -2.30 -21.27 -15.03
C SER A 172 -1.25 -20.14 -14.95
N PRO A 173 0.01 -20.44 -14.57
CA PRO A 173 1.11 -19.48 -14.65
C PRO A 173 1.23 -18.78 -16.01
N GLU A 174 1.03 -19.52 -17.10
CA GLU A 174 1.10 -19.03 -18.48
C GLU A 174 -0.07 -18.08 -18.79
N GLU A 175 -1.29 -18.38 -18.33
CA GLU A 175 -2.44 -17.49 -18.47
C GLU A 175 -2.24 -16.16 -17.72
N ILE A 176 -1.60 -16.19 -16.55
CA ILE A 176 -1.25 -14.97 -15.80
C ILE A 176 -0.26 -14.12 -16.60
N ILE A 177 0.78 -14.75 -17.17
CA ILE A 177 1.77 -14.06 -18.01
C ILE A 177 1.09 -13.41 -19.22
N GLU A 178 0.18 -14.11 -19.90
CA GLU A 178 -0.57 -13.58 -21.03
C GLU A 178 -1.50 -12.42 -20.64
N GLU A 179 -2.15 -12.49 -19.47
CA GLU A 179 -2.96 -11.38 -18.96
C GLU A 179 -2.08 -10.12 -18.72
N VAL A 180 -0.88 -10.30 -18.14
CA VAL A 180 0.07 -9.20 -17.94
C VAL A 180 0.58 -8.65 -19.28
N LYS A 181 0.83 -9.49 -20.28
CA LYS A 181 1.18 -9.03 -21.64
C LYS A 181 0.06 -8.23 -22.28
N ARG A 182 -1.18 -8.74 -22.23
CA ARG A 182 -2.39 -8.07 -22.75
C ARG A 182 -2.64 -6.72 -22.10
N SER A 183 -2.33 -6.56 -20.82
CA SER A 183 -2.47 -5.28 -20.11
C SER A 183 -1.54 -4.18 -20.65
N GLY A 184 -0.48 -4.53 -21.38
CA GLY A 184 0.53 -3.58 -21.82
C GLY A 184 1.40 -3.02 -20.69
N LEU A 185 1.41 -3.66 -19.51
CA LEU A 185 2.21 -3.20 -18.37
C LEU A 185 3.71 -3.15 -18.73
N ARG A 186 4.32 -2.02 -18.40
CA ARG A 186 5.75 -1.76 -18.57
C ARG A 186 6.39 -1.51 -17.20
N GLY A 187 7.68 -1.81 -17.08
CA GLY A 187 8.47 -1.54 -15.89
C GLY A 187 8.40 -0.05 -15.50
N ARG A 188 8.01 0.22 -14.26
CA ARG A 188 7.78 1.59 -13.76
C ARG A 188 9.00 2.25 -13.12
N GLY A 189 10.10 1.52 -12.92
CA GLY A 189 11.40 2.07 -12.51
C GLY A 189 12.19 2.75 -13.64
N GLY A 190 11.53 3.45 -14.57
CA GLY A 190 12.17 4.22 -15.64
C GLY A 190 12.47 3.44 -16.94
N GLY A 191 13.02 2.23 -16.87
CA GLY A 191 13.45 1.48 -18.06
C GLY A 191 12.34 1.04 -19.03
N GLY A 192 11.09 0.99 -18.58
CA GLY A 192 9.93 0.78 -19.45
C GLY A 192 9.91 -0.55 -20.21
N PHE A 193 10.63 -1.58 -19.77
CA PHE A 193 10.61 -2.89 -20.42
C PHE A 193 9.24 -3.58 -20.24
N PRO A 194 8.68 -4.28 -21.25
CA PRO A 194 7.40 -4.98 -21.10
C PRO A 194 7.43 -6.04 -20.00
N THR A 195 6.58 -5.89 -18.98
CA THR A 195 6.62 -6.74 -17.78
C THR A 195 6.28 -8.19 -18.10
N GLY A 196 5.27 -8.43 -18.95
CA GLY A 196 4.88 -9.79 -19.35
C GLY A 196 5.98 -10.54 -20.11
N ARG A 197 6.76 -9.85 -20.96
CA ARG A 197 7.94 -10.46 -21.61
C ARG A 197 9.02 -10.82 -20.60
N LYS A 198 9.26 -9.95 -19.61
CA LYS A 198 10.25 -10.22 -18.55
C LYS A 198 9.87 -11.47 -17.75
N TRP A 199 8.58 -11.61 -17.40
CA TRP A 199 8.07 -12.77 -16.66
C TRP A 199 8.17 -14.04 -17.49
N GLU A 200 7.75 -14.01 -18.77
CA GLU A 200 7.90 -15.13 -19.70
C GLU A 200 9.35 -15.60 -19.83
N SER A 201 10.29 -14.68 -20.05
CA SER A 201 11.71 -15.03 -20.16
C SER A 201 12.23 -15.70 -18.89
N CYS A 202 11.82 -15.23 -17.71
CA CYS A 202 12.23 -15.84 -16.44
C CYS A 202 11.57 -17.22 -16.22
N ARG A 203 10.30 -17.36 -16.57
CA ARG A 203 9.58 -18.64 -16.51
C ARG A 203 10.27 -19.72 -17.37
N HIS A 204 10.66 -19.35 -18.60
CA HIS A 204 11.34 -20.27 -19.53
C HIS A 204 12.84 -20.44 -19.28
N ALA A 205 13.45 -19.62 -18.42
CA ALA A 205 14.86 -19.77 -18.09
C ALA A 205 15.12 -21.11 -17.38
N HIS A 206 16.21 -21.76 -17.77
CA HIS A 206 16.71 -22.96 -17.10
C HIS A 206 17.36 -22.58 -15.76
N GLY A 207 17.26 -23.48 -14.78
CA GLY A 207 17.87 -23.32 -13.46
C GLY A 207 16.85 -22.99 -12.38
N GLU A 208 17.12 -23.55 -11.19
CA GLU A 208 16.42 -23.29 -9.95
C GLU A 208 17.46 -22.99 -8.86
N PRO A 209 17.12 -22.22 -7.82
CA PRO A 209 15.82 -21.57 -7.59
C PRO A 209 15.61 -20.29 -8.40
N LYS A 210 14.34 -19.96 -8.69
CA LYS A 210 13.91 -18.64 -9.20
C LYS A 210 13.50 -17.70 -8.07
N TYR A 211 13.69 -16.40 -8.30
CA TYR A 211 13.43 -15.34 -7.31
C TYR A 211 12.57 -14.19 -7.84
N VAL A 212 11.79 -13.57 -6.96
CA VAL A 212 11.15 -12.26 -7.20
C VAL A 212 11.79 -11.20 -6.33
N ILE A 213 12.34 -10.15 -6.92
CA ILE A 213 12.93 -9.03 -6.19
C ILE A 213 12.12 -7.76 -6.47
N CYS A 214 11.53 -7.19 -5.41
CA CYS A 214 10.95 -5.85 -5.42
C CYS A 214 12.07 -4.85 -5.14
N ASN A 215 12.37 -4.00 -6.12
CA ASN A 215 13.33 -2.92 -5.99
C ASN A 215 12.59 -1.68 -5.45
N ALA A 216 12.82 -1.35 -4.19
CA ALA A 216 12.33 -0.16 -3.51
C ALA A 216 13.49 0.71 -2.98
N ASP A 217 14.58 0.80 -3.74
CA ASP A 217 15.68 1.72 -3.43
C ASP A 217 15.30 3.18 -3.73
N GLU A 218 14.36 3.43 -4.66
CA GLU A 218 13.78 4.74 -5.07
C GLU A 218 14.76 5.91 -4.85
N GLY A 219 15.95 5.80 -5.43
CA GLY A 219 17.08 6.68 -5.17
C GLY A 219 16.91 8.09 -5.74
N ASP A 220 16.08 8.23 -6.77
CA ASP A 220 15.96 9.44 -7.59
C ASP A 220 15.38 10.64 -6.81
N PRO A 221 16.03 11.82 -6.86
CA PRO A 221 15.50 13.01 -6.23
C PRO A 221 14.09 13.36 -6.73
N GLY A 222 13.16 13.55 -5.79
CA GLY A 222 11.76 13.87 -6.11
C GLY A 222 10.86 12.66 -6.33
N ALA A 223 11.40 11.44 -6.38
CA ALA A 223 10.61 10.21 -6.36
C ALA A 223 10.23 9.82 -4.92
N TYR A 224 8.96 9.44 -4.74
CA TYR A 224 8.40 8.96 -3.46
C TYR A 224 7.14 8.10 -3.66
N MET A 225 6.91 7.63 -4.89
CA MET A 225 5.78 6.77 -5.22
C MET A 225 5.94 5.40 -4.55
N ASP A 226 7.11 4.78 -4.67
CA ASP A 226 7.35 3.45 -4.09
C ASP A 226 7.27 3.53 -2.56
N ARG A 227 7.87 4.57 -1.96
CA ARG A 227 7.71 4.90 -0.54
C ARG A 227 6.25 4.98 -0.15
N SER A 228 5.46 5.80 -0.86
CA SER A 228 4.07 6.06 -0.51
C SER A 228 3.20 4.80 -0.60
N LEU A 229 3.56 3.86 -1.47
CA LEU A 229 2.85 2.59 -1.60
C LEU A 229 3.27 1.59 -0.52
N LEU A 230 4.55 1.44 -0.24
CA LEU A 230 5.04 0.55 0.83
C LEU A 230 4.63 1.03 2.22
N GLU A 231 4.63 2.34 2.46
CA GLU A 231 4.15 2.91 3.72
C GLU A 231 2.63 2.83 3.86
N GLY A 232 1.87 2.77 2.76
CA GLY A 232 0.42 2.93 2.80
C GLY A 232 -0.42 1.71 2.51
N ASN A 233 0.08 0.84 1.65
CA ASN A 233 -0.59 -0.38 1.24
C ASN A 233 0.45 -1.46 0.93
N PRO A 234 1.26 -1.87 1.93
CA PRO A 234 2.29 -2.90 1.74
C PRO A 234 1.72 -4.24 1.26
N HIS A 235 0.50 -4.58 1.66
CA HIS A 235 -0.18 -5.80 1.20
C HIS A 235 -0.42 -5.83 -0.31
N SER A 236 -0.68 -4.68 -0.95
CA SER A 236 -0.80 -4.63 -2.42
C SER A 236 0.50 -4.98 -3.15
N VAL A 237 1.65 -4.59 -2.57
CA VAL A 237 2.97 -4.95 -3.10
C VAL A 237 3.19 -6.45 -2.90
N LEU A 238 2.90 -6.99 -1.70
CA LEU A 238 3.02 -8.41 -1.42
C LEU A 238 2.13 -9.27 -2.30
N GLU A 239 0.86 -8.88 -2.51
CA GLU A 239 -0.06 -9.60 -3.39
C GLU A 239 0.49 -9.66 -4.82
N GLY A 240 0.99 -8.54 -5.35
CA GLY A 240 1.63 -8.51 -6.66
C GLY A 240 2.88 -9.41 -6.75
N MET A 241 3.68 -9.45 -5.68
CA MET A 241 4.86 -10.32 -5.61
C MET A 241 4.48 -11.80 -5.59
N ILE A 242 3.45 -12.21 -4.84
CA ILE A 242 3.01 -13.60 -4.76
C ILE A 242 2.47 -14.06 -6.13
N ILE A 243 1.64 -13.23 -6.79
CA ILE A 243 1.11 -13.54 -8.13
C ILE A 243 2.25 -13.67 -9.14
N GLY A 244 3.21 -12.73 -9.11
CA GLY A 244 4.38 -12.80 -9.98
C GLY A 244 5.26 -14.03 -9.71
N ALA A 245 5.42 -14.41 -8.44
CA ALA A 245 6.17 -15.58 -8.03
C ALA A 245 5.53 -16.87 -8.55
N TYR A 246 4.22 -17.01 -8.38
CA TYR A 246 3.45 -18.14 -8.92
C TYR A 246 3.59 -18.22 -10.45
N ALA A 247 3.47 -17.08 -11.14
CA ALA A 247 3.57 -17.01 -12.60
C ALA A 247 4.94 -17.45 -13.13
N ILE A 248 6.04 -17.10 -12.45
CA ILE A 248 7.40 -17.46 -12.90
C ILE A 248 7.90 -18.79 -12.32
N GLY A 249 7.24 -19.33 -11.29
CA GLY A 249 7.68 -20.51 -10.55
C GLY A 249 8.73 -20.22 -9.48
N ALA A 250 8.70 -19.05 -8.85
CA ALA A 250 9.60 -18.70 -7.75
C ALA A 250 8.97 -19.03 -6.39
N HIS A 251 9.80 -19.48 -5.44
CA HIS A 251 9.39 -19.78 -4.06
C HIS A 251 10.01 -18.83 -3.02
N GLU A 252 10.93 -17.98 -3.45
CA GLU A 252 11.59 -16.98 -2.61
C GLU A 252 11.56 -15.60 -3.24
N GLY A 253 11.37 -14.58 -2.42
CA GLY A 253 11.42 -13.20 -2.85
C GLY A 253 12.04 -12.26 -1.83
N TYR A 254 12.44 -11.10 -2.32
CA TYR A 254 13.08 -10.06 -1.53
C TYR A 254 12.41 -8.72 -1.79
N VAL A 255 12.13 -7.96 -0.73
CA VAL A 255 11.84 -6.52 -0.83
C VAL A 255 13.10 -5.79 -0.43
N TYR A 256 13.80 -5.21 -1.41
CA TYR A 256 14.98 -4.41 -1.17
C TYR A 256 14.56 -2.96 -0.92
N VAL A 257 14.66 -2.50 0.33
CA VAL A 257 14.24 -1.15 0.73
C VAL A 257 15.46 -0.32 1.10
N ARG A 258 15.57 0.89 0.56
CA ARG A 258 16.65 1.81 0.91
C ARG A 258 16.70 2.11 2.41
N LYS A 259 17.89 2.48 2.91
CA LYS A 259 18.13 2.77 4.33
C LYS A 259 17.23 3.89 4.85
N GLU A 260 16.93 4.87 4.00
CA GLU A 260 16.27 6.13 4.31
C GLU A 260 14.75 6.00 4.51
N TYR A 261 14.15 4.82 4.27
CA TYR A 261 12.71 4.58 4.43
C TYR A 261 12.38 3.65 5.60
N PRO A 262 12.61 4.05 6.87
CA PRO A 262 12.37 3.18 8.02
C PRO A 262 10.89 2.81 8.19
N LEU A 263 9.95 3.72 7.87
CA LEU A 263 8.51 3.44 7.97
C LEU A 263 8.06 2.39 6.94
N ALA A 264 8.61 2.45 5.72
CA ALA A 264 8.34 1.43 4.70
C ALA A 264 8.81 0.04 5.17
N VAL A 265 10.00 -0.03 5.79
CA VAL A 265 10.54 -1.29 6.37
C VAL A 265 9.64 -1.82 7.48
N GLN A 266 9.17 -0.97 8.39
CA GLN A 266 8.24 -1.37 9.46
C GLN A 266 6.94 -1.93 8.88
N ASN A 267 6.31 -1.20 7.95
CA ASN A 267 4.98 -1.55 7.45
C ASN A 267 5.02 -2.81 6.57
N ILE A 268 6.06 -2.98 5.73
CA ILE A 268 6.20 -4.20 4.93
C ILE A 268 6.52 -5.42 5.80
N THR A 269 7.30 -5.25 6.87
CA THR A 269 7.59 -6.34 7.82
C THR A 269 6.31 -6.79 8.53
N THR A 270 5.52 -5.83 9.01
CA THR A 270 4.20 -6.10 9.62
C THR A 270 3.27 -6.80 8.64
N ALA A 271 3.23 -6.36 7.39
CA ALA A 271 2.40 -6.96 6.36
C ALA A 271 2.81 -8.40 6.00
N ILE A 272 4.12 -8.70 6.02
CA ILE A 272 4.65 -10.06 5.83
C ILE A 272 4.17 -10.96 6.98
N GLU A 273 4.38 -10.54 8.23
CA GLU A 273 3.96 -11.30 9.42
C GLU A 273 2.44 -11.57 9.43
N GLN A 274 1.65 -10.54 9.09
CA GLN A 274 0.19 -10.69 8.99
C GLN A 274 -0.20 -11.64 7.86
N ALA A 275 0.38 -11.50 6.66
CA ALA A 275 0.07 -12.39 5.54
C ALA A 275 0.44 -13.85 5.85
N GLU A 276 1.57 -14.09 6.53
CA GLU A 276 1.97 -15.43 6.97
C GLU A 276 0.98 -16.01 8.01
N ALA A 277 0.59 -15.21 9.00
CA ALA A 277 -0.37 -15.62 10.03
C ALA A 277 -1.74 -15.98 9.42
N TYR A 278 -2.20 -15.23 8.41
CA TYR A 278 -3.44 -15.49 7.70
C TYR A 278 -3.34 -16.59 6.64
N GLY A 279 -2.15 -17.15 6.36
CA GLY A 279 -1.98 -18.17 5.31
C GLY A 279 -2.05 -17.61 3.88
N LEU A 280 -1.81 -16.31 3.73
CA LEU A 280 -1.74 -15.58 2.46
C LEU A 280 -0.29 -15.44 1.95
N LEU A 281 0.69 -15.82 2.79
CA LEU A 281 2.11 -15.93 2.48
C LEU A 281 2.70 -17.15 3.24
N GLY A 282 3.86 -17.63 2.83
CA GLY A 282 4.54 -18.77 3.45
C GLY A 282 4.21 -20.09 2.75
N ASP A 283 4.02 -21.15 3.52
CA ASP A 283 3.78 -22.50 2.98
C ASP A 283 2.32 -22.73 2.59
N ASP A 284 2.06 -23.38 1.46
CA ASP A 284 0.72 -23.82 1.08
C ASP A 284 -0.33 -22.69 1.17
N ILE A 285 -0.06 -21.61 0.43
CA ILE A 285 -0.85 -20.38 0.44
C ILE A 285 -2.29 -20.71 0.06
N LEU A 286 -3.24 -20.37 0.94
CA LEU A 286 -4.67 -20.70 0.78
C LEU A 286 -4.94 -22.20 0.51
N GLY A 287 -4.07 -23.13 0.90
CA GLY A 287 -4.26 -24.56 0.60
C GLY A 287 -4.04 -24.92 -0.88
N SER A 288 -3.37 -24.07 -1.65
CA SER A 288 -3.16 -24.25 -3.10
C SER A 288 -2.05 -25.23 -3.48
N GLY A 289 -1.21 -25.65 -2.52
CA GLY A 289 0.05 -26.35 -2.76
C GLY A 289 1.21 -25.45 -3.20
N PHE A 290 0.98 -24.16 -3.44
CA PHE A 290 2.04 -23.19 -3.76
C PHE A 290 2.56 -22.50 -2.49
N SER A 291 3.88 -22.38 -2.38
CA SER A 291 4.55 -21.71 -1.25
C SER A 291 5.42 -20.55 -1.75
N PHE A 292 5.40 -19.43 -1.04
CA PHE A 292 6.26 -18.29 -1.35
C PHE A 292 6.66 -17.56 -0.06
N ARG A 293 7.95 -17.32 0.11
CA ARG A 293 8.51 -16.61 1.28
C ARG A 293 9.16 -15.31 0.84
N VAL A 294 8.96 -14.26 1.64
CA VAL A 294 9.52 -12.94 1.37
C VAL A 294 10.43 -12.51 2.51
N LYS A 295 11.60 -11.98 2.19
CA LYS A 295 12.52 -11.36 3.14
C LYS A 295 12.68 -9.87 2.83
N VAL A 296 12.87 -9.06 3.86
CA VAL A 296 13.22 -7.64 3.70
C VAL A 296 14.74 -7.50 3.69
N ALA A 297 15.28 -6.95 2.62
CA ALA A 297 16.69 -6.60 2.52
C ALA A 297 16.82 -5.08 2.66
N ARG A 298 17.54 -4.61 3.68
CA ARG A 298 17.76 -3.17 3.88
C ARG A 298 19.03 -2.73 3.16
N GLY A 299 18.92 -1.71 2.31
CA GLY A 299 20.04 -1.15 1.59
C GLY A 299 21.05 -0.42 2.48
N GLY A 300 22.28 -0.28 1.97
CA GLY A 300 23.40 0.40 2.66
C GLY A 300 23.42 1.93 2.51
N GLY A 301 22.48 2.52 1.79
CA GLY A 301 22.46 3.96 1.46
C GLY A 301 23.23 4.31 0.18
N ALA A 302 23.37 3.37 -0.75
CA ALA A 302 24.09 3.54 -2.01
C ALA A 302 23.10 3.66 -3.18
N PHE A 303 23.03 4.83 -3.82
CA PHE A 303 22.15 5.11 -4.96
C PHE A 303 22.32 4.12 -6.13
N VAL A 304 23.55 3.64 -6.35
CA VAL A 304 23.85 2.66 -7.43
C VAL A 304 23.13 1.33 -7.23
N CYS A 305 22.72 0.98 -6.01
CA CYS A 305 21.94 -0.22 -5.72
C CYS A 305 20.51 -0.17 -6.26
N GLY A 306 20.05 0.95 -6.83
CA GLY A 306 18.86 0.97 -7.68
C GLY A 306 19.05 0.22 -9.00
N GLU A 307 20.28 0.02 -9.47
CA GLU A 307 20.59 -0.78 -10.66
C GLU A 307 20.43 -2.28 -10.36
N SER A 308 19.78 -3.01 -11.26
CA SER A 308 19.37 -4.40 -11.04
C SER A 308 20.47 -5.37 -10.59
N THR A 309 21.67 -5.32 -11.17
CA THR A 309 22.76 -6.23 -10.82
C THR A 309 23.52 -5.80 -9.58
N ALA A 310 23.67 -4.49 -9.36
CA ALA A 310 24.19 -3.93 -8.11
C ALA A 310 23.28 -4.29 -6.92
N LEU A 311 21.96 -4.20 -7.11
CA LEU A 311 20.96 -4.61 -6.13
C LEU A 311 21.12 -6.07 -5.74
N MET A 312 21.23 -6.97 -6.73
CA MET A 312 21.45 -8.40 -6.50
C MET A 312 22.74 -8.64 -5.70
N ALA A 313 23.84 -7.98 -6.07
CA ALA A 313 25.10 -8.08 -5.33
C ALA A 313 24.96 -7.60 -3.87
N SER A 314 24.21 -6.51 -3.65
CA SER A 314 23.94 -6.03 -2.29
C SER A 314 23.11 -7.01 -1.46
N ILE A 315 22.12 -7.69 -2.06
CA ILE A 315 21.35 -8.75 -1.38
C ILE A 315 22.26 -9.94 -1.04
N GLU A 316 23.21 -10.27 -1.91
CA GLU A 316 24.23 -11.32 -1.68
C GLU A 316 25.28 -10.93 -0.61
N GLY A 317 25.20 -9.74 -0.02
CA GLY A 317 26.17 -9.25 0.97
C GLY A 317 27.51 -8.79 0.36
N LYS A 318 27.54 -8.57 -0.96
CA LYS A 318 28.72 -8.07 -1.70
C LYS A 318 28.61 -6.56 -1.93
N PRO A 319 29.72 -5.89 -2.31
CA PRO A 319 29.66 -4.52 -2.81
C PRO A 319 28.66 -4.38 -3.97
N GLY A 320 27.83 -3.33 -3.93
CA GLY A 320 26.80 -3.04 -4.93
C GLY A 320 27.35 -2.49 -6.24
N GLU A 321 28.21 -3.25 -6.91
CA GLU A 321 28.81 -2.86 -8.18
C GLU A 321 28.03 -3.47 -9.36
N PRO A 322 27.66 -2.67 -10.38
CA PRO A 322 27.01 -3.19 -11.58
C PRO A 322 27.87 -4.23 -12.30
N ARG A 323 27.22 -5.29 -12.80
CA ARG A 323 27.85 -6.34 -13.60
C ARG A 323 27.50 -6.17 -15.08
N ALA A 324 28.37 -6.68 -15.95
CA ALA A 324 28.13 -6.69 -17.38
C ALA A 324 26.91 -7.58 -17.71
N LYS A 325 25.89 -7.01 -18.37
CA LYS A 325 24.58 -7.65 -18.57
C LYS A 325 24.56 -8.84 -19.54
N TYR A 326 25.64 -9.07 -20.29
CA TYR A 326 25.81 -10.25 -21.16
C TYR A 326 26.38 -11.46 -20.42
N ILE A 327 26.71 -11.31 -19.13
CA ILE A 327 27.15 -12.39 -18.26
C ILE A 327 25.93 -12.84 -17.46
N HIS A 328 25.23 -13.86 -17.96
CA HIS A 328 24.17 -14.56 -17.23
C HIS A 328 24.82 -15.74 -16.47
N THR A 329 25.43 -15.46 -15.32
CA THR A 329 25.88 -16.48 -14.36
C THR A 329 24.77 -16.86 -13.41
#